data_AF-A0A947GXI9-F1
#
_entry.id   AF-A0A947GXI9-F1
#
_cell.length_a   1.000
_cell.length_b   1.000
_cell.length_c   1.000
_cell.angle_alpha   90.00
_cell.angle_beta   90.00
_cell.angle_gamma   90.00
#
_symmetry.space_group_name_H-M   'P 1'
#
loop_
_entity.id
_entity.type
_entity.pdbx_description
1 polymer ?
#
loop_
_entity_poly.entity_id
_entity_poly.type
_entity_poly.pdbx_seq_one_letter_code
_entity_poly.pdbx_strand_id
1 'polypeptide(L)'
;MRLSAASGVQRAHAALLARSDLLRRGVPARLLRGRGRSTISLDRVYDGVLPHSFTVLKTPAYTELFDVTRVAEASRAEFGISGKSSLLTLRGDNLPLFALAVRETTALVQSHALPRARTPITRTVSGELIDVAGAVPGLVKDRRVIVQGTSVAGLPVAHQARLLAATVLADRTTLHITPPLPVALRRAGTVVFGNVALATHGETGAQILGAGDASQPFQRFELKRLPLTYRSASNESGVDSQLSLRVGDVEWTEKPTLYGAGPGERAYTISTDERGRDWVVFGDGVRGARLPSGVNNVRASYRQGLGQAGNVAADKLTQLMTRPMGLKGVSNPVAAEGGTDAEPASQARRSMPLGTRTLGRAVSLLDYEDFALAFTGIAKAQARVLQLAAGPTVAITVAGQGGDPVSVGGPIWRNLLAALQSSGDPHVPIALLSYQASTFRLGLKVKRDPAYEIDPLLAAVESALRAHFAFDVRALGQPVLQSEVVAVAHGVPGVLAIDLDFLFGGTQPLAQVWPSNRTRLLASAMRVHNGVAKPAELLTLHPAAFHRLEEMT
;
A
#
# COMPACT_ATOMS: atom_id res chain seq x y z
N MET A 1 36.74 -3.92 -45.52
CA MET A 1 37.06 -3.44 -44.15
C MET A 1 37.09 -4.65 -43.22
N ARG A 2 38.21 -5.39 -43.20
CA ARG A 2 38.40 -6.60 -42.36
C ARG A 2 38.93 -6.16 -41.00
N LEU A 3 38.08 -6.12 -39.98
CA LEU A 3 38.48 -5.95 -38.59
C LEU A 3 39.08 -7.28 -38.11
N SER A 4 40.40 -7.29 -38.01
CA SER A 4 41.20 -8.35 -37.41
C SER A 4 40.76 -8.60 -35.97
N ALA A 5 40.40 -9.86 -35.69
CA ALA A 5 40.15 -10.37 -34.36
C ALA A 5 41.48 -10.44 -33.58
N ALA A 6 41.92 -9.33 -33.02
CA ALA A 6 42.94 -9.35 -31.97
C ALA A 6 42.27 -9.92 -30.70
N SER A 7 42.63 -11.16 -30.37
CA SER A 7 42.10 -11.92 -29.22
C SER A 7 42.07 -11.06 -27.95
N GLY A 8 40.89 -10.97 -27.31
CA GLY A 8 40.66 -10.18 -26.09
C GLY A 8 41.55 -10.50 -24.89
N VAL A 9 42.35 -11.59 -24.97
CA VAL A 9 43.34 -11.99 -23.98
C VAL A 9 44.51 -10.99 -23.91
N GLN A 10 45.00 -10.48 -25.05
CA GLN A 10 46.13 -9.54 -25.08
C GLN A 10 45.78 -8.15 -24.50
N ARG A 11 44.56 -7.65 -24.72
CA ARG A 11 44.10 -6.38 -24.13
C ARG A 11 43.83 -6.50 -22.63
N ALA A 12 43.36 -7.65 -22.16
CA ALA A 12 43.17 -7.92 -20.73
C ALA A 12 44.50 -7.98 -19.98
N HIS A 13 45.55 -8.60 -20.56
CA HIS A 13 46.90 -8.62 -19.96
C HIS A 13 47.50 -7.22 -19.81
N ALA A 14 47.37 -6.35 -20.82
CA ALA A 14 47.88 -4.98 -20.75
C ALA A 14 47.16 -4.13 -19.68
N ALA A 15 45.82 -4.27 -19.55
CA ALA A 15 45.04 -3.56 -18.54
C ALA A 15 45.30 -4.06 -17.11
N LEU A 16 45.63 -5.35 -16.94
CA LEU A 16 45.95 -5.96 -15.65
C LEU A 16 47.36 -5.56 -15.18
N LEU A 17 48.32 -5.47 -16.10
CA LEU A 17 49.69 -5.00 -15.83
C LEU A 17 49.74 -3.50 -15.50
N ALA A 18 48.91 -2.67 -16.16
CA ALA A 18 48.79 -1.23 -15.90
C ALA A 18 48.17 -0.88 -14.51
N ARG A 19 47.64 -1.88 -13.79
CA ARG A 19 47.11 -1.77 -12.42
C ARG A 19 47.85 -2.67 -11.42
N SER A 20 49.12 -3.00 -11.69
CA SER A 20 49.93 -3.88 -10.83
C SER A 20 50.08 -3.40 -9.38
N ASP A 21 49.88 -2.10 -9.15
CA ASP A 21 49.79 -1.39 -7.87
C ASP A 21 48.55 -1.76 -7.03
N LEU A 22 47.50 -2.32 -7.65
CA LEU A 22 46.31 -2.88 -6.98
C LEU A 22 46.44 -4.40 -6.68
N LEU A 23 47.50 -5.08 -7.14
CA LEU A 23 47.79 -6.49 -6.83
C LEU A 23 48.27 -6.73 -5.38
N ARG A 24 47.88 -5.86 -4.44
CA ARG A 24 48.27 -5.88 -3.00
C ARG A 24 47.90 -7.16 -2.23
N ARG A 25 47.30 -8.16 -2.89
CA ARG A 25 46.83 -9.43 -2.30
C ARG A 25 47.50 -10.68 -2.87
N GLY A 26 48.48 -10.56 -3.78
CA GLY A 26 49.28 -11.71 -4.20
C GLY A 26 50.25 -12.14 -3.11
N VAL A 27 50.57 -13.43 -3.00
CA VAL A 27 51.61 -13.88 -2.07
C VAL A 27 52.97 -13.60 -2.69
N PRO A 28 53.77 -12.65 -2.16
CA PRO A 28 55.08 -12.37 -2.71
C PRO A 28 56.02 -13.53 -2.38
N ALA A 29 56.60 -14.11 -3.43
CA ALA A 29 57.68 -15.08 -3.33
C ALA A 29 58.96 -14.45 -3.87
N ARG A 30 60.08 -14.70 -3.20
CA ARG A 30 61.39 -14.30 -3.73
C ARG A 30 61.81 -15.31 -4.79
N LEU A 31 62.31 -14.80 -5.91
CA LEU A 31 62.83 -15.65 -6.97
C LEU A 31 64.18 -16.24 -6.54
N LEU A 32 64.47 -17.45 -6.98
CA LEU A 32 65.78 -18.11 -6.99
C LEU A 32 66.06 -18.61 -8.40
N ARG A 33 67.34 -18.65 -8.81
CA ARG A 33 67.74 -19.03 -10.17
C ARG A 33 67.27 -20.47 -10.48
N GLY A 34 66.51 -20.68 -11.55
CA GLY A 34 66.03 -22.02 -11.91
C GLY A 34 67.11 -22.95 -12.44
N ARG A 35 66.77 -24.23 -12.62
CA ARG A 35 67.69 -25.29 -13.11
C ARG A 35 67.78 -25.38 -14.64
N GLY A 36 66.94 -24.64 -15.37
CA GLY A 36 66.89 -24.59 -16.83
C GLY A 36 66.30 -23.28 -17.35
N ARG A 37 66.38 -23.06 -18.67
CA ARG A 37 66.03 -21.78 -19.35
C ARG A 37 64.58 -21.31 -19.15
N SER A 38 63.64 -22.21 -18.87
CA SER A 38 62.21 -21.94 -18.69
C SER A 38 61.73 -22.18 -17.26
N THR A 39 62.65 -22.31 -16.30
CA THR A 39 62.32 -22.64 -14.92
C THR A 39 62.77 -21.56 -13.96
N ILE A 40 62.00 -21.36 -12.90
CA ILE A 40 62.37 -20.53 -11.76
C ILE A 40 62.12 -21.31 -10.47
N SER A 41 62.92 -21.06 -9.45
CA SER A 41 62.64 -21.57 -8.11
C SER A 41 62.11 -20.44 -7.25
N LEU A 42 61.19 -20.73 -6.34
CA LEU A 42 60.77 -19.79 -5.31
C LEU A 42 61.63 -19.98 -4.04
N ASP A 43 61.50 -19.10 -3.07
CA ASP A 43 62.21 -19.14 -1.78
C ASP A 43 61.74 -20.26 -0.84
N ARG A 44 60.51 -20.75 -1.03
CA ARG A 44 59.92 -21.85 -0.25
C ARG A 44 58.88 -22.64 -1.05
N VAL A 45 58.28 -23.63 -0.41
CA VAL A 45 57.14 -24.37 -0.96
C VAL A 45 55.87 -23.53 -0.84
N TYR A 46 55.09 -23.44 -1.92
CA TYR A 46 53.83 -22.69 -2.02
C TYR A 46 52.73 -23.59 -2.57
N ASP A 47 51.98 -24.24 -1.69
CA ASP A 47 50.98 -25.27 -2.05
C ASP A 47 49.83 -24.75 -2.91
N GLY A 48 49.51 -23.45 -2.82
CA GLY A 48 48.45 -22.83 -3.61
C GLY A 48 48.81 -22.50 -5.06
N VAL A 49 50.02 -22.83 -5.54
CA VAL A 49 50.40 -22.61 -6.94
C VAL A 49 50.07 -23.86 -7.75
N LEU A 50 49.11 -23.74 -8.67
CA LEU A 50 48.61 -24.86 -9.46
C LEU A 50 49.15 -24.79 -10.91
N PRO A 51 49.35 -25.93 -11.59
CA PRO A 51 49.51 -25.96 -13.05
C PRO A 51 48.34 -25.24 -13.74
N HIS A 52 48.62 -24.58 -14.87
CA HIS A 52 47.69 -23.73 -15.62
C HIS A 52 47.16 -22.50 -14.88
N SER A 53 47.80 -22.12 -13.77
CA SER A 53 47.62 -20.81 -13.15
C SER A 53 48.57 -19.78 -13.75
N PHE A 54 48.40 -18.53 -13.34
CA PHE A 54 49.27 -17.43 -13.76
C PHE A 54 50.18 -16.98 -12.62
N THR A 55 51.39 -16.55 -12.98
CA THR A 55 52.36 -15.89 -12.09
C THR A 55 52.81 -14.59 -12.71
N VAL A 56 52.87 -13.51 -11.92
CA VAL A 56 53.46 -12.24 -12.37
C VAL A 56 54.87 -12.14 -11.82
N LEU A 57 55.85 -11.89 -12.67
CA LEU A 57 57.21 -11.55 -12.24
C LEU A 57 57.42 -10.04 -12.37
N LYS A 58 57.97 -9.43 -11.33
CA LYS A 58 58.14 -7.98 -11.23
C LYS A 58 59.53 -7.61 -10.74
N THR A 59 60.23 -6.78 -11.49
CA THR A 59 61.40 -5.99 -11.07
C THR A 59 61.00 -4.52 -10.94
N PRO A 60 61.87 -3.63 -10.43
CA PRO A 60 61.60 -2.19 -10.39
C PRO A 60 61.32 -1.57 -11.77
N ALA A 61 61.94 -2.11 -12.83
CA ALA A 61 61.88 -1.56 -14.18
C ALA A 61 60.92 -2.29 -15.12
N TYR A 62 60.50 -3.52 -14.79
CA TYR A 62 59.74 -4.37 -15.72
C TYR A 62 58.79 -5.33 -15.00
N THR A 63 57.62 -5.60 -15.58
CA THR A 63 56.63 -6.54 -15.05
C THR A 63 56.00 -7.32 -16.19
N GLU A 64 55.93 -8.64 -16.05
CA GLU A 64 55.37 -9.53 -17.07
C GLU A 64 54.59 -10.68 -16.42
N LEU A 65 53.56 -11.15 -17.14
CA LEU A 65 52.71 -12.27 -16.75
C LEU A 65 53.18 -13.54 -17.43
N PHE A 66 53.28 -14.63 -16.68
CA PHE A 66 53.72 -15.94 -17.15
C PHE A 66 52.68 -17.02 -16.86
N ASP A 67 52.54 -17.94 -17.80
CA ASP A 67 51.75 -19.16 -17.62
C ASP A 67 52.56 -20.20 -16.85
N VAL A 68 52.02 -20.68 -15.72
CA VAL A 68 52.62 -21.76 -14.94
C VAL A 68 52.23 -23.09 -15.57
N THR A 69 53.12 -23.65 -16.40
CA THR A 69 52.85 -24.93 -17.09
C THR A 69 53.04 -26.14 -16.18
N ARG A 70 53.96 -26.06 -15.22
CA ARG A 70 54.22 -27.14 -14.26
C ARG A 70 54.73 -26.58 -12.94
N VAL A 71 54.34 -27.22 -11.85
CA VAL A 71 54.82 -26.97 -10.48
C VAL A 71 55.42 -28.27 -9.96
N ALA A 72 56.61 -28.19 -9.37
CA ALA A 72 57.25 -29.32 -8.71
C ALA A 72 57.92 -28.85 -7.41
N GLU A 73 58.00 -29.71 -6.41
CA GLU A 73 58.89 -29.47 -5.27
C GLU A 73 60.31 -29.90 -5.62
N ALA A 74 61.30 -29.09 -5.28
CA ALA A 74 62.70 -29.44 -5.43
C ALA A 74 63.48 -29.10 -4.16
N SER A 75 64.34 -30.03 -3.71
CA SER A 75 65.34 -29.75 -2.68
C SER A 75 66.47 -28.93 -3.27
N ARG A 76 66.85 -27.82 -2.61
CA ARG A 76 67.94 -26.95 -3.02
C ARG A 76 68.91 -26.76 -1.86
N ALA A 77 70.21 -26.86 -2.15
CA ALA A 77 71.30 -26.62 -1.21
C ALA A 77 72.24 -25.57 -1.79
N GLU A 78 72.27 -24.38 -1.18
CA GLU A 78 73.15 -23.26 -1.56
C GLU A 78 73.62 -22.53 -0.28
N PHE A 79 74.86 -22.02 -0.29
CA PHE A 79 75.46 -21.27 0.83
C PHE A 79 75.41 -21.98 2.20
N GLY A 80 75.54 -23.30 2.22
CA GLY A 80 75.56 -24.10 3.45
C GLY A 80 74.19 -24.38 4.07
N ILE A 81 73.08 -24.01 3.41
CA ILE A 81 71.72 -24.24 3.88
C ILE A 81 70.95 -25.08 2.85
N SER A 82 70.29 -26.15 3.31
CA SER A 82 69.43 -27.02 2.48
C SER A 82 67.96 -26.83 2.84
N GLY A 83 67.09 -26.64 1.85
CA GLY A 83 65.65 -26.49 2.03
C GLY A 83 64.85 -26.89 0.79
N LYS A 84 63.55 -27.13 0.97
CA LYS A 84 62.62 -27.39 -0.15
C LYS A 84 62.08 -26.09 -0.74
N SER A 85 61.93 -26.03 -2.05
CA SER A 85 61.29 -24.92 -2.74
C SER A 85 60.40 -25.36 -3.90
N SER A 86 59.49 -24.47 -4.29
CA SER A 86 58.66 -24.65 -5.49
C SER A 86 59.47 -24.33 -6.74
N LEU A 87 59.63 -25.30 -7.63
CA LEU A 87 60.17 -25.14 -8.97
C LEU A 87 58.99 -24.96 -9.95
N LEU A 88 58.90 -23.78 -10.54
CA LEU A 88 57.89 -23.46 -11.54
C LEU A 88 58.51 -23.55 -12.93
N THR A 89 57.82 -24.23 -13.85
CA THR A 89 58.11 -24.17 -15.29
C THR A 89 57.16 -23.15 -15.91
N LEU A 90 57.72 -22.08 -16.45
CA LEU A 90 56.98 -20.94 -16.97
C LEU A 90 57.04 -20.89 -18.49
N ARG A 91 55.93 -20.46 -19.10
CA ARG A 91 55.86 -20.11 -20.53
C ARG A 91 55.60 -18.60 -20.65
N GLY A 92 56.45 -17.92 -21.41
CA GLY A 92 56.44 -16.47 -21.66
C GLY A 92 57.72 -16.04 -22.36
N ASP A 93 57.81 -14.78 -22.77
CA ASP A 93 58.81 -14.35 -23.75
C ASP A 93 60.12 -13.84 -23.10
N ASN A 94 60.05 -13.13 -21.96
CA ASN A 94 61.24 -12.48 -21.38
C ASN A 94 61.67 -13.00 -20.00
N LEU A 95 61.43 -14.29 -19.71
CA LEU A 95 61.88 -14.92 -18.47
C LEU A 95 63.38 -14.73 -18.14
N PRO A 96 64.32 -14.74 -19.12
CA PRO A 96 65.74 -14.54 -18.83
C PRO A 96 66.07 -13.21 -18.15
N LEU A 97 65.29 -12.14 -18.39
CA LEU A 97 65.49 -10.83 -17.75
C LEU A 97 65.34 -10.92 -16.22
N PHE A 98 64.36 -11.70 -15.78
CA PHE A 98 64.09 -11.94 -14.36
C PHE A 98 65.08 -12.94 -13.73
N ALA A 99 65.52 -13.93 -14.51
CA ALA A 99 66.48 -14.93 -14.06
C ALA A 99 67.91 -14.37 -13.83
N LEU A 100 68.24 -13.21 -14.41
CA LEU A 100 69.50 -12.48 -14.18
C LEU A 100 69.40 -11.48 -13.02
N ALA A 101 68.21 -10.94 -12.75
CA ALA A 101 67.93 -9.97 -11.68
C ALA A 101 67.16 -10.61 -10.49
N VAL A 102 67.60 -11.80 -10.07
CA VAL A 102 66.90 -12.64 -9.08
C VAL A 102 66.64 -11.91 -7.75
N ARG A 103 67.61 -11.13 -7.27
CA ARG A 103 67.52 -10.38 -5.99
C ARG A 103 66.53 -9.22 -6.02
N GLU A 104 66.19 -8.75 -7.21
CA GLU A 104 65.29 -7.61 -7.44
C GLU A 104 63.92 -8.07 -7.95
N THR A 105 63.77 -9.37 -8.22
CA THR A 105 62.54 -9.95 -8.77
C THR A 105 61.63 -10.46 -7.66
N THR A 106 60.39 -9.97 -7.63
CA THR A 106 59.31 -10.52 -6.83
C THR A 106 58.35 -11.32 -7.73
N ALA A 107 58.04 -12.55 -7.34
CA ALA A 107 57.02 -13.36 -7.99
C ALA A 107 55.70 -13.24 -7.22
N LEU A 108 54.64 -12.80 -7.88
CA LEU A 108 53.28 -12.83 -7.35
C LEU A 108 52.60 -14.10 -7.86
N VAL A 109 52.32 -15.00 -6.92
CA VAL A 109 51.81 -16.35 -7.18
C VAL A 109 50.41 -16.53 -6.56
N GLN A 110 49.76 -17.68 -6.84
CA GLN A 110 48.42 -18.06 -6.34
C GLN A 110 47.25 -17.21 -6.91
N SER A 111 47.12 -17.17 -8.24
CA SER A 111 46.02 -16.45 -8.91
C SER A 111 44.64 -17.03 -8.56
N HIS A 112 43.67 -16.16 -8.25
CA HIS A 112 42.25 -16.54 -8.05
C HIS A 112 41.38 -15.95 -9.17
N ALA A 113 40.51 -16.76 -9.77
CA ALA A 113 39.55 -16.30 -10.76
C ALA A 113 38.43 -15.48 -10.11
N LEU A 114 38.23 -14.24 -10.56
CA LEU A 114 37.10 -13.42 -10.14
C LEU A 114 35.92 -13.61 -11.11
N PRO A 115 34.70 -13.88 -10.61
CA PRO A 115 33.53 -13.93 -11.46
C PRO A 115 33.26 -12.55 -12.06
N ARG A 116 32.76 -12.50 -13.30
CA ARG A 116 32.35 -11.24 -13.93
C ARG A 116 31.22 -10.61 -13.10
N ALA A 117 31.44 -9.38 -12.61
CA ALA A 117 30.39 -8.59 -11.99
C ALA A 117 29.33 -8.22 -13.04
N ARG A 118 28.05 -8.23 -12.65
CA ARG A 118 26.94 -7.86 -13.54
C ARG A 118 26.77 -6.35 -13.58
N THR A 119 26.34 -5.83 -14.72
CA THR A 119 25.93 -4.43 -14.86
C THR A 119 24.68 -4.18 -14.02
N PRO A 120 24.71 -3.28 -13.03
CA PRO A 120 23.54 -2.98 -12.22
C PRO A 120 22.47 -2.31 -13.08
N ILE A 121 21.21 -2.71 -12.89
CA ILE A 121 20.08 -1.96 -13.43
C ILE A 121 19.94 -0.70 -12.58
N THR A 122 20.21 0.48 -13.14
CA THR A 122 20.15 1.76 -12.43
C THR A 122 18.85 2.54 -12.65
N ARG A 123 18.04 2.15 -13.66
CA ARG A 123 16.75 2.78 -13.95
C ARG A 123 15.79 2.68 -12.77
N THR A 124 14.98 3.73 -12.58
CA THR A 124 13.87 3.74 -11.63
C THR A 124 12.87 2.62 -11.92
N VAL A 125 12.09 2.24 -10.91
CA VAL A 125 11.02 1.25 -11.05
C VAL A 125 9.73 2.00 -11.32
N SER A 126 9.14 1.80 -12.49
CA SER A 126 7.92 2.51 -12.92
C SER A 126 7.09 1.67 -13.87
N GLY A 127 5.83 2.05 -14.05
CA GLY A 127 4.90 1.37 -14.94
C GLY A 127 4.46 0.00 -14.43
N GLU A 128 4.18 -0.91 -15.35
CA GLU A 128 3.61 -2.24 -15.08
C GLU A 128 4.64 -3.39 -15.11
N LEU A 129 5.85 -3.16 -15.61
CA LEU A 129 6.91 -4.18 -15.72
C LEU A 129 8.03 -3.94 -14.71
N ILE A 130 8.17 -4.86 -13.75
CA ILE A 130 9.13 -4.77 -12.65
C ILE A 130 10.15 -5.91 -12.74
N ASP A 131 11.43 -5.57 -12.96
CA ASP A 131 12.53 -6.52 -12.88
C ASP A 131 13.00 -6.71 -11.43
N VAL A 132 12.86 -7.94 -10.93
CA VAL A 132 13.32 -8.40 -9.62
C VAL A 132 14.57 -9.26 -9.78
N ALA A 133 15.50 -9.12 -8.84
CA ALA A 133 16.74 -9.89 -8.83
C ALA A 133 16.50 -11.37 -8.52
N GLY A 134 17.14 -12.26 -9.27
CA GLY A 134 17.05 -13.69 -9.09
C GLY A 134 15.85 -14.35 -9.78
N ALA A 135 15.94 -15.68 -9.92
CA ALA A 135 14.84 -16.51 -10.38
C ALA A 135 13.88 -16.76 -9.21
N VAL A 136 12.64 -16.28 -9.33
CA VAL A 136 11.58 -16.46 -8.32
C VAL A 136 10.49 -17.34 -8.92
N PRO A 137 10.63 -18.68 -8.86
CA PRO A 137 9.61 -19.59 -9.37
C PRO A 137 8.34 -19.56 -8.49
N GLY A 138 7.21 -20.00 -9.05
CA GLY A 138 5.94 -20.15 -8.31
C GLY A 138 5.07 -18.90 -8.21
N LEU A 139 5.43 -17.81 -8.90
CA LEU A 139 4.58 -16.63 -9.06
C LEU A 139 3.51 -16.89 -10.13
N VAL A 140 2.27 -17.11 -9.67
CA VAL A 140 1.11 -17.40 -10.53
C VAL A 140 0.33 -16.13 -10.88
N LYS A 141 -0.38 -16.17 -12.01
CA LYS A 141 -1.34 -15.14 -12.41
C LYS A 141 -2.35 -14.86 -11.29
N ASP A 142 -2.80 -13.61 -11.21
CA ASP A 142 -3.74 -13.05 -10.22
C ASP A 142 -3.27 -13.04 -8.77
N ARG A 143 -2.04 -13.48 -8.51
CA ARG A 143 -1.40 -13.35 -7.19
C ARG A 143 -1.31 -11.89 -6.77
N ARG A 144 -1.67 -11.60 -5.53
CA ARG A 144 -1.53 -10.27 -4.92
C ARG A 144 -0.08 -9.98 -4.62
N VAL A 145 0.34 -8.77 -4.95
CA VAL A 145 1.67 -8.26 -4.67
C VAL A 145 1.57 -6.86 -4.09
N ILE A 146 2.52 -6.50 -3.22
CA ILE A 146 2.68 -5.13 -2.74
C ILE A 146 4.07 -4.66 -3.15
N VAL A 147 4.15 -3.52 -3.82
CA VAL A 147 5.41 -2.87 -4.18
C VAL A 147 5.62 -1.71 -3.22
N GLN A 148 6.63 -1.80 -2.36
CA GLN A 148 6.97 -0.77 -1.39
C GLN A 148 8.30 -0.12 -1.78
N GLY A 149 8.40 1.20 -1.66
CA GLY A 149 9.64 1.92 -1.89
C GLY A 149 9.51 3.41 -1.65
N THR A 150 10.52 4.17 -2.05
CA THR A 150 10.51 5.63 -2.00
C THR A 150 10.35 6.19 -3.41
N SER A 151 9.42 7.11 -3.61
CA SER A 151 9.26 7.80 -4.89
C SER A 151 10.51 8.61 -5.25
N VAL A 152 10.67 8.98 -6.51
CA VAL A 152 11.75 9.90 -6.92
C VAL A 152 11.72 11.22 -6.14
N ALA A 153 10.52 11.68 -5.77
CA ALA A 153 10.27 12.87 -4.96
C ALA A 153 10.54 12.67 -3.45
N GLY A 154 10.93 11.48 -2.99
CA GLY A 154 11.29 11.22 -1.59
C GLY A 154 10.15 10.78 -0.67
N LEU A 155 8.96 10.53 -1.22
CA LEU A 155 7.79 10.09 -0.43
C LEU A 155 7.72 8.56 -0.35
N PRO A 156 7.35 7.97 0.81
CA PRO A 156 7.09 6.54 0.90
C PRO A 156 5.86 6.17 0.07
N VAL A 157 5.95 5.03 -0.63
CA VAL A 157 4.87 4.50 -1.47
C VAL A 157 4.73 3.01 -1.19
N ALA A 158 3.50 2.57 -0.95
CA ALA A 158 3.12 1.16 -0.91
C ALA A 158 1.96 0.93 -1.90
N HIS A 159 2.24 0.22 -2.99
CA HIS A 159 1.30 0.02 -4.08
C HIS A 159 0.76 -1.40 -4.09
N GLN A 160 -0.56 -1.55 -3.98
CA GLN A 160 -1.22 -2.85 -4.08
C GLN A 160 -1.50 -3.19 -5.54
N ALA A 161 -1.10 -4.38 -5.98
CA ALA A 161 -1.30 -4.85 -7.34
C ALA A 161 -1.58 -6.36 -7.40
N ARG A 162 -1.99 -6.81 -8.58
CA ARG A 162 -2.07 -8.22 -8.96
C ARG A 162 -1.07 -8.51 -10.06
N LEU A 163 -0.56 -9.74 -10.06
CA LEU A 163 0.34 -10.22 -11.09
C LEU A 163 -0.46 -10.68 -12.33
N LEU A 164 -0.21 -10.07 -13.49
CA LEU A 164 -0.71 -10.57 -14.77
C LEU A 164 0.13 -11.73 -15.29
N ALA A 165 1.45 -11.62 -15.15
CA ALA A 165 2.42 -12.64 -15.52
C ALA A 165 3.74 -12.46 -14.76
N ALA A 166 4.50 -13.53 -14.61
CA ALA A 166 5.91 -13.48 -14.20
C ALA A 166 6.75 -14.27 -15.19
N THR A 167 7.72 -13.59 -15.82
CA THR A 167 8.69 -14.23 -16.71
C THR A 167 9.97 -14.49 -15.92
N VAL A 168 10.21 -15.75 -15.59
CA VAL A 168 11.42 -16.18 -14.86
C VAL A 168 12.54 -16.42 -15.85
N LEU A 169 13.63 -15.69 -15.70
CA LEU A 169 14.89 -15.90 -16.39
C LEU A 169 15.91 -16.47 -15.40
N ALA A 170 17.03 -16.98 -15.90
CA ALA A 170 18.04 -17.65 -15.05
C ALA A 170 18.52 -16.78 -13.87
N ASP A 171 18.49 -15.46 -14.03
CA ASP A 171 19.09 -14.52 -13.09
C ASP A 171 18.20 -13.35 -12.66
N ARG A 172 16.99 -13.25 -13.21
CA ARG A 172 16.01 -12.21 -12.92
C ARG A 172 14.59 -12.72 -13.15
N THR A 173 13.63 -12.04 -12.56
CA THR A 173 12.21 -12.28 -12.82
C THR A 173 11.55 -10.96 -13.21
N THR A 174 10.90 -10.91 -14.37
CA THR A 174 10.14 -9.74 -14.80
C THR A 174 8.67 -9.95 -14.44
N LEU A 175 8.16 -9.10 -13.55
CA LEU A 175 6.76 -9.11 -13.10
C LEU A 175 5.94 -8.14 -13.94
N HIS A 176 4.84 -8.60 -14.49
CA HIS A 176 3.81 -7.74 -15.09
C HIS A 176 2.68 -7.56 -14.08
N ILE A 177 2.43 -6.33 -13.66
CA ILE A 177 1.48 -6.00 -12.60
C ILE A 177 0.33 -5.11 -13.08
N THR A 178 -0.83 -5.23 -12.42
CA THR A 178 -1.97 -4.32 -12.59
C THR A 178 -2.60 -3.96 -11.24
N PRO A 179 -2.98 -2.69 -11.00
CA PRO A 179 -2.71 -1.51 -11.85
C PRO A 179 -1.21 -1.16 -11.91
N PRO A 180 -0.75 -0.41 -12.92
CA PRO A 180 0.64 0.05 -13.01
C PRO A 180 1.02 0.93 -11.81
N LEU A 181 2.32 1.05 -11.55
CA LEU A 181 2.82 1.94 -10.50
C LEU A 181 2.38 3.40 -10.77
N PRO A 182 1.77 4.08 -9.78
CA PRO A 182 1.24 5.43 -9.96
C PRO A 182 2.35 6.47 -10.08
N VAL A 183 3.54 6.18 -9.53
CA VAL A 183 4.72 7.05 -9.57
C VAL A 183 5.98 6.22 -9.69
N ALA A 184 7.05 6.80 -10.25
CA ALA A 184 8.35 6.14 -10.33
C ALA A 184 9.02 6.04 -8.94
N LEU A 185 9.54 4.86 -8.61
CA LEU A 185 10.24 4.55 -7.37
C LEU A 185 11.76 4.49 -7.58
N ARG A 186 12.51 4.88 -6.55
CA ARG A 186 13.96 4.67 -6.48
C ARG A 186 14.21 3.17 -6.38
N ARG A 187 15.00 2.64 -7.32
CA ARG A 187 15.29 1.20 -7.34
C ARG A 187 15.99 0.72 -6.07
N ALA A 188 16.90 1.53 -5.53
CA ALA A 188 17.46 1.29 -4.21
C ALA A 188 16.35 1.40 -3.15
N GLY A 189 16.14 0.32 -2.40
CA GLY A 189 15.11 0.24 -1.35
C GLY A 189 13.70 -0.16 -1.83
N THR A 190 13.48 -0.40 -3.13
CA THR A 190 12.21 -0.96 -3.60
C THR A 190 12.14 -2.46 -3.32
N VAL A 191 11.08 -2.89 -2.63
CA VAL A 191 10.81 -4.28 -2.28
C VAL A 191 9.46 -4.70 -2.85
N VAL A 192 9.40 -5.91 -3.42
CA VAL A 192 8.15 -6.52 -3.88
C VAL A 192 7.79 -7.67 -2.94
N PHE A 193 6.67 -7.55 -2.25
CA PHE A 193 6.11 -8.62 -1.41
C PHE A 193 5.22 -9.52 -2.27
N GLY A 194 5.59 -10.78 -2.42
CA GLY A 194 4.82 -11.79 -3.18
C GLY A 194 3.94 -12.70 -2.33
N ASN A 195 4.09 -12.65 -1.00
CA ASN A 195 3.30 -13.43 -0.03
C ASN A 195 2.34 -12.48 0.70
N VAL A 196 1.32 -12.02 -0.02
CA VAL A 196 0.34 -11.06 0.50
C VAL A 196 -0.95 -11.80 0.85
N ALA A 197 -1.35 -11.71 2.11
CA ALA A 197 -2.64 -12.22 2.59
C ALA A 197 -3.57 -11.05 2.96
N LEU A 198 -4.87 -11.30 2.90
CA LEU A 198 -5.84 -10.36 3.46
C LEU A 198 -5.91 -10.49 4.97
N ALA A 199 -5.96 -9.34 5.65
CA ALA A 199 -6.27 -9.26 7.06
C ALA A 199 -7.56 -8.48 7.25
N THR A 200 -8.39 -8.89 8.21
CA THR A 200 -9.64 -8.23 8.58
C THR A 200 -9.71 -8.13 10.09
N HIS A 201 -10.27 -7.03 10.60
CA HIS A 201 -10.50 -6.85 12.03
C HIS A 201 -11.55 -7.84 12.57
N GLY A 202 -11.52 -8.08 13.88
CA GLY A 202 -12.48 -8.89 14.61
C GLY A 202 -11.99 -10.29 15.00
N GLU A 203 -12.59 -10.82 16.06
CA GLU A 203 -12.34 -12.13 16.65
C GLU A 203 -13.49 -13.08 16.33
N THR A 204 -13.20 -14.31 15.91
CA THR A 204 -14.25 -15.31 15.62
C THR A 204 -14.56 -16.12 16.87
N GLY A 205 -15.84 -16.17 17.24
CA GLY A 205 -16.35 -16.95 18.36
C GLY A 205 -17.49 -17.90 17.97
N ALA A 206 -17.81 -18.81 18.88
CA ALA A 206 -19.00 -19.64 18.81
C ALA A 206 -19.87 -19.41 20.07
N GLN A 207 -21.19 -19.44 19.88
CA GLN A 207 -22.19 -19.33 20.93
C GLN A 207 -23.31 -20.35 20.70
N ILE A 208 -23.69 -21.05 21.77
CA ILE A 208 -24.95 -21.78 21.82
C ILE A 208 -26.03 -20.75 22.19
N LEU A 209 -26.97 -20.50 21.26
CA LEU A 209 -28.03 -19.52 21.47
C LEU A 209 -29.12 -20.07 22.39
N GLY A 210 -29.49 -21.35 22.21
CA GLY A 210 -30.46 -22.01 23.05
C GLY A 210 -31.12 -23.22 22.39
N ALA A 211 -32.32 -23.53 22.89
CA ALA A 211 -33.20 -24.61 22.44
C ALA A 211 -34.29 -24.03 21.54
N GLY A 212 -34.45 -24.60 20.34
CA GLY A 212 -35.60 -24.33 19.48
C GLY A 212 -36.85 -25.07 19.97
N ASP A 213 -38.02 -24.50 19.68
CA ASP A 213 -39.34 -25.08 19.95
C ASP A 213 -40.26 -24.98 18.73
N ALA A 214 -40.61 -26.08 18.09
CA ALA A 214 -41.45 -26.09 16.88
C ALA A 214 -42.87 -25.55 17.10
N SER A 215 -43.34 -25.45 18.35
CA SER A 215 -44.65 -24.87 18.67
C SER A 215 -44.65 -23.34 18.65
N GLN A 216 -43.48 -22.70 18.83
CA GLN A 216 -43.37 -21.25 18.99
C GLN A 216 -43.01 -20.55 17.67
N PRO A 217 -43.86 -19.64 17.15
CA PRO A 217 -43.50 -18.79 16.01
C PRO A 217 -42.55 -17.66 16.43
N PHE A 218 -41.80 -17.10 15.47
CA PHE A 218 -40.95 -15.91 15.66
C PHE A 218 -40.00 -15.98 16.86
N GLN A 219 -39.47 -17.17 17.15
CA GLN A 219 -38.47 -17.32 18.20
C GLN A 219 -37.28 -16.40 17.95
N ARG A 220 -36.76 -15.84 19.04
CA ARG A 220 -35.64 -14.91 19.01
C ARG A 220 -34.59 -15.27 20.04
N PHE A 221 -33.33 -15.09 19.68
CA PHE A 221 -32.20 -15.36 20.56
C PHE A 221 -31.18 -14.22 20.50
N GLU A 222 -30.66 -13.82 21.65
CA GLU A 222 -29.70 -12.73 21.79
C GLU A 222 -28.27 -13.18 21.45
N LEU A 223 -27.55 -12.37 20.68
CA LEU A 223 -26.12 -12.51 20.46
C LEU A 223 -25.37 -11.82 21.60
N LYS A 224 -24.58 -12.61 22.35
CA LYS A 224 -23.92 -12.13 23.58
C LYS A 224 -22.55 -11.49 23.35
N ARG A 225 -21.91 -11.69 22.20
CA ARG A 225 -20.56 -11.17 21.89
C ARG A 225 -20.63 -10.01 20.89
N LEU A 226 -20.96 -8.83 21.37
CA LEU A 226 -21.10 -7.62 20.55
C LEU A 226 -19.87 -6.72 20.66
N PRO A 227 -19.55 -5.90 19.65
CA PRO A 227 -20.31 -5.64 18.43
C PRO A 227 -20.14 -6.73 17.36
N LEU A 228 -21.23 -7.10 16.66
CA LEU A 228 -21.20 -8.01 15.52
C LEU A 228 -20.40 -7.37 14.36
N THR A 229 -19.46 -8.13 13.79
CA THR A 229 -18.67 -7.66 12.64
C THR A 229 -19.49 -7.71 11.36
N TYR A 230 -19.46 -6.61 10.62
CA TYR A 230 -19.97 -6.51 9.25
C TYR A 230 -18.80 -6.32 8.27
N ARG A 231 -18.89 -6.92 7.09
CA ARG A 231 -17.89 -6.76 6.03
C ARG A 231 -18.52 -6.19 4.78
N SER A 232 -17.78 -5.33 4.08
CA SER A 232 -18.29 -4.73 2.85
C SER A 232 -18.71 -5.79 1.82
N ALA A 233 -19.90 -5.61 1.28
CA ALA A 233 -20.57 -6.49 0.33
C ALA A 233 -21.20 -5.67 -0.80
N SER A 234 -21.42 -6.28 -1.96
CA SER A 234 -22.01 -5.64 -3.14
C SER A 234 -23.55 -5.72 -3.14
N ASN A 235 -24.17 -5.44 -2.00
CA ASN A 235 -25.62 -5.42 -1.82
C ASN A 235 -26.11 -3.98 -1.52
N GLU A 236 -27.42 -3.79 -1.33
CA GLU A 236 -28.01 -2.47 -1.11
C GLU A 236 -27.48 -1.76 0.15
N SER A 237 -27.29 -2.48 1.27
CA SER A 237 -26.75 -1.91 2.51
C SER A 237 -25.23 -1.70 2.47
N GLY A 238 -24.55 -2.32 1.52
CA GLY A 238 -23.10 -2.31 1.35
C GLY A 238 -22.33 -3.20 2.31
N VAL A 239 -23.01 -4.03 3.10
CA VAL A 239 -22.40 -4.90 4.11
C VAL A 239 -23.14 -6.24 4.26
N ASP A 240 -22.37 -7.28 4.57
CA ASP A 240 -22.86 -8.56 5.06
C ASP A 240 -22.41 -8.78 6.50
N SER A 241 -23.31 -9.30 7.32
CA SER A 241 -22.96 -9.76 8.67
C SER A 241 -21.95 -10.91 8.57
N GLN A 242 -21.07 -11.03 9.56
CA GLN A 242 -20.18 -12.20 9.70
C GLN A 242 -20.76 -13.17 10.74
N LEU A 243 -22.02 -13.57 10.54
CA LEU A 243 -22.75 -14.57 11.32
C LEU A 243 -23.06 -15.79 10.46
N SER A 244 -22.74 -16.97 10.97
CA SER A 244 -23.22 -18.26 10.44
C SER A 244 -24.04 -18.94 11.54
N LEU A 245 -25.23 -19.39 11.16
CA LEU A 245 -26.19 -19.97 12.08
C LEU A 245 -26.52 -21.40 11.66
N ARG A 246 -26.42 -22.33 12.62
CA ARG A 246 -26.80 -23.73 12.44
C ARG A 246 -27.82 -24.16 13.48
N VAL A 247 -28.87 -24.84 13.03
CA VAL A 247 -29.85 -25.48 13.92
C VAL A 247 -29.83 -26.97 13.66
N GLY A 248 -29.44 -27.76 14.67
CA GLY A 248 -29.28 -29.22 14.51
C GLY A 248 -28.27 -29.58 13.41
N ASP A 249 -27.14 -28.86 13.35
CA ASP A 249 -26.07 -28.99 12.34
C ASP A 249 -26.47 -28.59 10.90
N VAL A 250 -27.70 -28.15 10.69
CA VAL A 250 -28.18 -27.62 9.40
C VAL A 250 -28.01 -26.11 9.36
N GLU A 251 -27.42 -25.59 8.30
CA GLU A 251 -27.22 -24.15 8.09
C GLU A 251 -28.52 -23.44 7.70
N TRP A 252 -28.71 -22.27 8.30
CA TRP A 252 -29.81 -21.34 8.02
C TRP A 252 -29.25 -20.11 7.33
N THR A 253 -30.06 -19.49 6.47
CA THR A 253 -29.65 -18.36 5.63
C THR A 253 -30.16 -17.04 6.20
N GLU A 254 -29.29 -16.04 6.31
CA GLU A 254 -29.70 -14.69 6.69
C GLU A 254 -30.50 -14.04 5.55
N LYS A 255 -31.60 -13.37 5.90
CA LYS A 255 -32.33 -12.46 5.01
C LYS A 255 -32.52 -11.10 5.67
N PRO A 256 -32.53 -10.00 4.88
CA PRO A 256 -32.86 -8.66 5.39
C PRO A 256 -34.25 -8.61 6.03
N THR A 257 -35.18 -9.39 5.51
CA THR A 257 -36.52 -9.57 6.06
C THR A 257 -36.99 -11.00 5.82
N LEU A 258 -37.84 -11.51 6.71
CA LEU A 258 -38.53 -12.79 6.51
C LEU A 258 -39.69 -12.65 5.51
N TYR A 259 -40.06 -11.43 5.11
CA TYR A 259 -41.03 -11.21 4.06
C TYR A 259 -40.54 -11.84 2.74
N GLY A 260 -41.40 -12.65 2.11
CA GLY A 260 -41.05 -13.40 0.90
C GLY A 260 -40.31 -14.72 1.15
N ALA A 261 -39.98 -15.05 2.41
CA ALA A 261 -39.45 -16.37 2.73
C ALA A 261 -40.55 -17.44 2.71
N GLY A 262 -40.27 -18.61 2.15
CA GLY A 262 -41.23 -19.71 2.08
C GLY A 262 -41.50 -20.37 3.45
N PRO A 263 -42.66 -21.04 3.64
CA PRO A 263 -43.04 -21.75 4.89
C PRO A 263 -42.00 -22.72 5.45
N GLY A 264 -41.27 -23.43 4.58
CA GLY A 264 -40.22 -24.38 4.94
C GLY A 264 -38.80 -23.85 4.73
N GLU A 265 -38.66 -22.58 4.36
CA GLU A 265 -37.36 -22.00 4.06
C GLU A 265 -36.59 -21.70 5.36
N ARG A 266 -35.39 -22.26 5.49
CA ARG A 266 -34.51 -22.07 6.65
C ARG A 266 -33.89 -20.68 6.63
N ALA A 267 -34.67 -19.67 6.95
CA ALA A 267 -34.28 -18.28 6.97
C ALA A 267 -34.33 -17.69 8.39
N TYR A 268 -33.40 -16.79 8.68
CA TYR A 268 -33.42 -15.94 9.87
C TYR A 268 -33.14 -14.49 9.46
N THR A 269 -33.44 -13.55 10.36
CA THR A 269 -33.06 -12.15 10.21
C THR A 269 -32.40 -11.66 11.50
N ILE A 270 -31.61 -10.60 11.41
CA ILE A 270 -30.99 -9.94 12.56
C ILE A 270 -31.78 -8.66 12.84
N SER A 271 -32.20 -8.49 14.10
CA SER A 271 -32.88 -7.29 14.58
C SER A 271 -32.05 -6.68 15.70
N THR A 272 -31.66 -5.42 15.55
CA THR A 272 -31.00 -4.64 16.60
C THR A 272 -32.03 -3.84 17.38
N ASP A 273 -31.96 -3.85 18.71
CA ASP A 273 -32.83 -3.04 19.56
C ASP A 273 -32.25 -1.65 19.89
N GLU A 274 -33.02 -0.80 20.56
CA GLU A 274 -32.62 0.56 20.94
C GLU A 274 -31.41 0.62 21.88
N ARG A 275 -31.04 -0.50 22.51
CA ARG A 275 -29.87 -0.62 23.39
C ARG A 275 -28.65 -1.17 22.65
N GLY A 276 -28.75 -1.40 21.33
CA GLY A 276 -27.68 -1.96 20.51
C GLY A 276 -27.49 -3.46 20.69
N ARG A 277 -28.50 -4.20 21.19
CA ARG A 277 -28.43 -5.66 21.29
C ARG A 277 -28.96 -6.29 20.00
N ASP A 278 -28.23 -7.25 19.48
CA ASP A 278 -28.62 -7.99 18.28
C ASP A 278 -29.35 -9.27 18.63
N TRP A 279 -30.50 -9.46 17.96
CA TRP A 279 -31.37 -10.61 18.10
C TRP A 279 -31.47 -11.34 16.78
N VAL A 280 -31.25 -12.66 16.79
CA VAL A 280 -31.57 -13.53 15.66
C VAL A 280 -33.03 -13.92 15.76
N VAL A 281 -33.82 -13.62 14.73
CA VAL A 281 -35.27 -13.87 14.67
C VAL A 281 -35.60 -14.87 13.57
N PHE A 282 -36.39 -15.88 13.91
CA PHE A 282 -36.79 -16.98 13.01
C PHE A 282 -38.22 -16.82 12.49
N GLY A 283 -38.60 -17.68 11.54
CA GLY A 283 -39.93 -17.68 10.94
C GLY A 283 -41.05 -18.22 11.83
N ASP A 284 -42.28 -18.05 11.35
CA ASP A 284 -43.53 -18.52 11.95
C ASP A 284 -44.11 -19.77 11.26
N GLY A 285 -43.40 -20.33 10.28
CA GLY A 285 -43.87 -21.43 9.44
C GLY A 285 -44.75 -20.99 8.26
N VAL A 286 -44.99 -19.70 8.09
CA VAL A 286 -45.60 -19.12 6.88
C VAL A 286 -44.56 -18.28 6.14
N ARG A 287 -43.85 -17.42 6.88
CA ARG A 287 -42.73 -16.58 6.44
C ARG A 287 -41.44 -17.07 7.07
N GLY A 288 -40.84 -18.07 6.42
CA GLY A 288 -39.70 -18.80 6.95
C GLY A 288 -40.10 -19.95 7.87
N ALA A 289 -39.22 -20.94 7.95
CA ALA A 289 -39.39 -22.13 8.77
C ALA A 289 -39.41 -21.82 10.26
N ARG A 290 -40.23 -22.57 11.00
CA ARG A 290 -40.11 -22.66 12.46
C ARG A 290 -38.87 -23.46 12.83
N LEU A 291 -38.34 -23.19 14.02
CA LEU A 291 -37.26 -23.99 14.55
C LEU A 291 -37.72 -25.41 14.87
N PRO A 292 -36.95 -26.46 14.55
CA PRO A 292 -37.19 -27.78 15.09
C PRO A 292 -36.96 -27.78 16.60
N SER A 293 -37.79 -28.52 17.34
CA SER A 293 -37.61 -28.70 18.79
C SER A 293 -36.31 -29.43 19.10
N GLY A 294 -35.55 -28.94 20.08
CA GLY A 294 -34.31 -29.61 20.50
C GLY A 294 -33.61 -28.88 21.64
N VAL A 295 -32.57 -29.50 22.20
CA VAL A 295 -31.78 -28.93 23.30
C VAL A 295 -30.46 -28.41 22.75
N ASN A 296 -30.12 -27.14 23.04
CA ASN A 296 -28.87 -26.50 22.60
C ASN A 296 -28.63 -26.63 21.08
N ASN A 297 -29.70 -26.80 20.31
CA ASN A 297 -29.63 -27.10 18.89
C ASN A 297 -29.37 -25.85 18.06
N VAL A 298 -29.66 -24.65 18.58
CA VAL A 298 -29.38 -23.37 17.91
C VAL A 298 -27.97 -22.89 18.26
N ARG A 299 -27.09 -22.91 17.26
CA ARG A 299 -25.67 -22.54 17.39
C ARG A 299 -25.31 -21.46 16.40
N ALA A 300 -24.62 -20.43 16.88
CA ALA A 300 -24.11 -19.33 16.08
C ALA A 300 -22.58 -19.32 16.12
N SER A 301 -21.94 -19.09 14.98
CA SER A 301 -20.54 -18.70 14.92
C SER A 301 -20.45 -17.35 14.24
N TYR A 302 -19.83 -16.40 14.91
CA TYR A 302 -19.79 -15.04 14.41
C TYR A 302 -18.56 -14.28 14.88
N ARG A 303 -18.29 -13.17 14.21
CA ARG A 303 -17.15 -12.31 14.51
C ARG A 303 -17.57 -11.14 15.39
N GLN A 304 -16.75 -10.84 16.40
CA GLN A 304 -16.88 -9.67 17.25
C GLN A 304 -15.78 -8.66 16.90
N GLY A 305 -16.15 -7.41 16.71
CA GLY A 305 -15.23 -6.32 16.40
C GLY A 305 -15.74 -5.50 15.22
N LEU A 306 -15.82 -4.19 15.44
CA LEU A 306 -16.34 -3.21 14.50
C LEU A 306 -15.57 -1.92 14.68
N GLY A 307 -15.69 -1.00 13.74
CA GLY A 307 -15.33 0.38 14.00
C GLY A 307 -13.98 0.82 13.45
N GLN A 308 -13.69 2.09 13.73
CA GLN A 308 -12.43 2.75 13.37
C GLN A 308 -11.22 2.16 14.10
N ALA A 309 -11.44 1.44 15.20
CA ALA A 309 -10.39 0.70 15.90
C ALA A 309 -9.65 -0.32 15.01
N GLY A 310 -10.29 -0.77 13.92
CA GLY A 310 -9.67 -1.61 12.90
C GLY A 310 -8.74 -0.88 11.93
N ASN A 311 -8.79 0.46 11.86
CA ASN A 311 -8.00 1.29 10.94
C ASN A 311 -6.61 1.57 11.52
N VAL A 312 -5.74 0.56 11.45
CA VAL A 312 -4.36 0.69 11.93
C VAL A 312 -3.42 1.19 10.83
N ALA A 313 -2.43 2.00 11.22
CA ALA A 313 -1.40 2.49 10.30
C ALA A 313 -0.56 1.36 9.69
N ALA A 314 0.23 1.68 8.66
CA ALA A 314 1.21 0.77 8.11
C ALA A 314 2.19 0.28 9.20
N ASP A 315 2.68 -0.95 9.04
CA ASP A 315 3.63 -1.62 9.92
C ASP A 315 3.16 -1.82 11.38
N LYS A 316 1.85 -1.81 11.63
CA LYS A 316 1.25 -2.09 12.95
C LYS A 316 0.82 -3.54 13.13
N LEU A 317 0.43 -4.23 12.08
CA LEU A 317 0.06 -5.65 12.09
C LEU A 317 1.30 -6.54 12.01
N THR A 318 2.01 -6.68 13.14
CA THR A 318 3.31 -7.38 13.21
C THR A 318 3.27 -8.69 14.01
N GLN A 319 2.20 -8.94 14.77
CA GLN A 319 2.10 -10.11 15.63
C GLN A 319 1.45 -11.30 14.89
N LEU A 320 2.13 -12.44 14.93
CA LEU A 320 1.61 -13.71 14.42
C LEU A 320 0.99 -14.52 15.56
N MET A 321 -0.26 -14.97 15.39
CA MET A 321 -0.93 -15.90 16.31
C MET A 321 -0.39 -17.32 16.16
N THR A 322 -0.09 -17.73 14.94
CA THR A 322 0.54 -19.02 14.61
C THR A 322 1.76 -18.78 13.74
N ARG A 323 2.83 -19.57 13.94
CA ARG A 323 4.08 -19.45 13.19
C ARG A 323 4.34 -20.73 12.37
N PRO A 324 3.75 -20.85 11.16
CA PRO A 324 4.09 -21.95 10.26
C PRO A 324 5.59 -21.93 9.92
N MET A 325 6.15 -23.10 9.62
CA MET A 325 7.58 -23.23 9.30
C MET A 325 7.96 -22.34 8.09
N GLY A 326 9.10 -21.67 8.20
CA GLY A 326 9.63 -20.79 7.15
C GLY A 326 9.12 -19.34 7.19
N LEU A 327 8.13 -19.01 8.02
CA LEU A 327 7.64 -17.64 8.19
C LEU A 327 8.48 -16.87 9.22
N LYS A 328 9.21 -15.85 8.78
CA LYS A 328 10.06 -15.02 9.66
C LYS A 328 9.30 -13.94 10.42
N GLY A 329 8.25 -13.38 9.81
CA GLY A 329 7.48 -12.28 10.36
C GLY A 329 6.36 -11.85 9.42
N VAL A 330 5.54 -10.92 9.89
CA VAL A 330 4.46 -10.30 9.14
C VAL A 330 4.51 -8.80 9.36
N SER A 331 4.08 -8.04 8.37
CA SER A 331 3.79 -6.61 8.49
C SER A 331 2.67 -6.27 7.51
N ASN A 332 2.04 -5.10 7.70
CA ASN A 332 1.14 -4.51 6.73
C ASN A 332 1.79 -3.26 6.11
N PRO A 333 2.42 -3.37 4.93
CA PRO A 333 3.01 -2.21 4.24
C PRO A 333 2.00 -1.11 3.90
N VAL A 334 0.72 -1.45 3.88
CA VAL A 334 -0.40 -0.52 3.65
C VAL A 334 -1.22 -0.45 4.95
N ALA A 335 -1.69 0.76 5.29
CA ALA A 335 -2.61 0.94 6.40
C ALA A 335 -3.90 0.13 6.19
N ALA A 336 -4.49 -0.37 7.28
CA ALA A 336 -5.83 -0.93 7.24
C ALA A 336 -6.85 0.21 7.12
N GLU A 337 -7.86 0.00 6.30
CA GLU A 337 -8.88 1.00 5.96
C GLU A 337 -10.29 0.36 5.93
N GLY A 338 -11.31 1.20 5.92
CA GLY A 338 -12.71 0.79 5.75
C GLY A 338 -13.43 0.39 7.05
N GLY A 339 -12.76 0.48 8.20
CA GLY A 339 -13.42 0.39 9.51
C GLY A 339 -14.26 1.63 9.78
N THR A 340 -15.53 1.44 10.11
CA THR A 340 -16.49 2.51 10.41
C THR A 340 -17.28 2.09 11.65
N ASP A 341 -17.49 3.04 12.56
CA ASP A 341 -18.29 2.80 13.76
C ASP A 341 -19.78 2.67 13.41
N ALA A 342 -20.57 2.16 14.35
CA ALA A 342 -22.01 2.12 14.16
C ALA A 342 -22.57 3.53 13.95
N GLU A 343 -23.51 3.67 13.02
CA GLU A 343 -24.14 4.94 12.70
C GLU A 343 -24.90 5.49 13.92
N PRO A 344 -24.67 6.75 14.34
CA PRO A 344 -25.41 7.34 15.44
C PRO A 344 -26.86 7.65 15.04
N ALA A 345 -27.78 7.68 16.01
CA ALA A 345 -29.20 7.92 15.77
C ALA A 345 -29.51 9.23 15.01
N SER A 346 -28.68 10.27 15.17
CA SER A 346 -28.83 11.54 14.44
C SER A 346 -28.55 11.40 12.94
N GLN A 347 -27.61 10.54 12.57
CA GLN A 347 -27.28 10.24 11.18
C GLN A 347 -28.29 9.24 10.59
N ALA A 348 -28.69 8.23 11.38
CA ALA A 348 -29.71 7.25 11.00
C ALA A 348 -31.03 7.90 10.56
N ARG A 349 -31.46 8.99 11.21
CA ARG A 349 -32.66 9.75 10.79
C ARG A 349 -32.59 10.28 9.36
N ARG A 350 -31.39 10.52 8.84
CA ARG A 350 -31.15 11.00 7.46
C ARG A 350 -30.96 9.84 6.49
N SER A 351 -30.30 8.76 6.91
CA SER A 351 -29.98 7.62 6.04
C SER A 351 -31.15 6.63 5.89
N MET A 352 -31.90 6.34 6.96
CA MET A 352 -32.99 5.35 6.95
C MET A 352 -34.05 5.59 5.86
N PRO A 353 -34.50 6.84 5.58
CA PRO A 353 -35.48 7.07 4.52
C PRO A 353 -34.95 6.79 3.10
N LEU A 354 -33.63 6.78 2.88
CA LEU A 354 -33.02 6.71 1.55
C LEU A 354 -33.28 5.36 0.86
N GLY A 355 -33.22 4.25 1.61
CA GLY A 355 -33.56 2.93 1.08
C GLY A 355 -35.01 2.85 0.59
N THR A 356 -35.94 3.45 1.33
CA THR A 356 -37.36 3.51 0.95
C THR A 356 -37.61 4.40 -0.27
N ARG A 357 -36.78 5.43 -0.50
CA ARG A 357 -36.90 6.32 -1.68
C ARG A 357 -36.47 5.61 -2.96
N THR A 358 -35.42 4.79 -2.89
CA THR A 358 -34.88 4.07 -4.05
C THR A 358 -35.59 2.74 -4.30
N LEU A 359 -36.19 2.12 -3.27
CA LEU A 359 -36.78 0.78 -3.32
C LEU A 359 -35.80 -0.26 -3.92
N GLY A 360 -34.52 -0.11 -3.59
CA GLY A 360 -33.43 -0.96 -4.09
C GLY A 360 -33.04 -0.75 -5.56
N ARG A 361 -33.52 0.33 -6.22
CA ARG A 361 -33.24 0.63 -7.63
C ARG A 361 -32.73 2.06 -7.84
N ALA A 362 -31.78 2.22 -8.77
CA ALA A 362 -31.23 3.52 -9.15
C ALA A 362 -31.63 3.89 -10.58
N VAL A 363 -32.56 4.84 -10.73
CA VAL A 363 -33.09 5.25 -12.05
C VAL A 363 -32.77 6.72 -12.34
N SER A 364 -33.16 7.62 -11.45
CA SER A 364 -32.88 9.05 -11.54
C SER A 364 -31.53 9.40 -10.92
N LEU A 365 -30.98 10.58 -11.23
CA LEU A 365 -29.74 11.07 -10.60
C LEU A 365 -29.85 11.11 -9.08
N LEU A 366 -31.01 11.48 -8.55
CA LEU A 366 -31.24 11.51 -7.11
C LEU A 366 -31.23 10.09 -6.52
N ASP A 367 -31.72 9.08 -7.24
CA ASP A 367 -31.66 7.69 -6.77
C ASP A 367 -30.21 7.20 -6.72
N TYR A 368 -29.35 7.58 -7.68
CA TYR A 368 -27.92 7.28 -7.62
C TYR A 368 -27.22 7.95 -6.42
N GLU A 369 -27.62 9.18 -6.06
CA GLU A 369 -27.14 9.86 -4.85
C GLU A 369 -27.62 9.16 -3.58
N ASP A 370 -28.93 8.94 -3.46
CA ASP A 370 -29.58 8.34 -2.29
C ASP A 370 -29.07 6.91 -2.06
N PHE A 371 -28.92 6.10 -3.13
CA PHE A 371 -28.37 4.75 -3.05
C PHE A 371 -26.91 4.77 -2.57
N ALA A 372 -26.07 5.61 -3.16
CA ALA A 372 -24.68 5.71 -2.76
C ALA A 372 -24.53 6.23 -1.32
N LEU A 373 -25.41 7.12 -0.88
CA LEU A 373 -25.42 7.66 0.49
C LEU A 373 -25.94 6.65 1.53
N ALA A 374 -26.86 5.76 1.14
CA ALA A 374 -27.34 4.65 1.97
C ALA A 374 -26.30 3.52 2.12
N PHE A 375 -25.30 3.48 1.25
CA PHE A 375 -24.26 2.45 1.26
C PHE A 375 -23.29 2.64 2.43
N THR A 376 -23.12 1.58 3.24
CA THR A 376 -22.26 1.64 4.42
C THR A 376 -20.82 2.02 4.07
N GLY A 377 -20.26 2.98 4.81
CA GLY A 377 -18.91 3.51 4.59
C GLY A 377 -18.87 4.75 3.70
N ILE A 378 -19.99 5.17 3.10
CA ILE A 378 -20.14 6.45 2.42
C ILE A 378 -20.84 7.44 3.35
N ALA A 379 -20.37 8.68 3.38
CA ALA A 379 -20.97 9.76 4.19
C ALA A 379 -21.53 10.89 3.34
N LYS A 380 -21.03 11.08 2.11
CA LYS A 380 -21.56 12.05 1.14
C LYS A 380 -21.49 11.47 -0.26
N ALA A 381 -22.52 11.73 -1.05
CA ALA A 381 -22.58 11.40 -2.47
C ALA A 381 -23.17 12.57 -3.26
N GLN A 382 -22.73 12.74 -4.51
CA GLN A 382 -23.34 13.64 -5.49
C GLN A 382 -23.21 13.01 -6.88
N ALA A 383 -24.31 12.94 -7.63
CA ALA A 383 -24.39 12.34 -8.96
C ALA A 383 -24.71 13.40 -10.01
N ARG A 384 -24.03 13.32 -11.16
CA ARG A 384 -24.27 14.19 -12.32
C ARG A 384 -24.04 13.42 -13.61
N VAL A 385 -24.74 13.81 -14.66
CA VAL A 385 -24.39 13.34 -16.02
C VAL A 385 -23.20 14.13 -16.53
N LEU A 386 -22.12 13.43 -16.87
CA LEU A 386 -20.96 13.98 -17.56
C LEU A 386 -20.89 13.45 -18.99
N GLN A 387 -20.42 14.29 -19.90
CA GLN A 387 -20.12 13.89 -21.28
C GLN A 387 -18.67 13.43 -21.36
N LEU A 388 -18.45 12.11 -21.35
CA LEU A 388 -17.12 11.51 -21.48
C LEU A 388 -16.92 10.98 -22.91
N ALA A 389 -15.69 10.56 -23.23
CA ALA A 389 -15.38 10.01 -24.55
C ALA A 389 -16.26 8.80 -24.94
N ALA A 390 -16.72 8.02 -23.95
CA ALA A 390 -17.62 6.89 -24.14
C ALA A 390 -19.11 7.29 -24.27
N GLY A 391 -19.45 8.57 -24.11
CA GLY A 391 -20.82 9.09 -24.13
C GLY A 391 -21.31 9.62 -22.78
N PRO A 392 -22.63 9.90 -22.67
CA PRO A 392 -23.26 10.36 -21.43
C PRO A 392 -23.07 9.32 -20.32
N THR A 393 -22.44 9.73 -19.22
CA THR A 393 -22.07 8.85 -18.10
C THR A 393 -22.60 9.43 -16.79
N VAL A 394 -23.24 8.61 -15.96
CA VAL A 394 -23.61 8.99 -14.59
C VAL A 394 -22.35 8.93 -13.74
N ALA A 395 -21.80 10.10 -13.43
CA ALA A 395 -20.65 10.22 -12.56
C ALA A 395 -21.10 10.50 -11.13
N ILE A 396 -20.53 9.79 -10.16
CA ILE A 396 -20.90 9.88 -8.76
C ILE A 396 -19.65 10.21 -7.97
N THR A 397 -19.62 11.39 -7.35
CA THR A 397 -18.58 11.75 -6.39
C THR A 397 -18.97 11.26 -5.01
N VAL A 398 -18.09 10.51 -4.34
CA VAL A 398 -18.31 9.98 -2.99
C VAL A 398 -17.22 10.41 -2.02
N ALA A 399 -17.62 10.59 -0.76
CA ALA A 399 -16.72 10.77 0.38
C ALA A 399 -17.01 9.70 1.43
N GLY A 400 -15.94 9.14 2.01
CA GLY A 400 -16.04 8.17 3.09
C GLY A 400 -16.42 8.82 4.41
N GLN A 401 -16.61 7.98 5.42
CA GLN A 401 -16.91 8.40 6.79
C GLN A 401 -15.76 9.21 7.38
N GLY A 402 -16.08 10.17 8.25
CA GLY A 402 -15.09 11.09 8.84
C GLY A 402 -14.41 12.05 7.85
N GLY A 403 -14.79 12.04 6.57
CA GLY A 403 -14.09 12.76 5.51
C GLY A 403 -12.85 12.02 4.98
N ASP A 404 -12.75 10.71 5.17
CA ASP A 404 -11.69 9.95 4.51
C ASP A 404 -11.99 9.79 3.00
N PRO A 405 -11.01 10.01 2.11
CA PRO A 405 -11.16 9.68 0.70
C PRO A 405 -11.41 8.18 0.49
N VAL A 406 -12.31 7.83 -0.44
CA VAL A 406 -12.57 6.42 -0.76
C VAL A 406 -11.48 5.91 -1.71
N SER A 407 -10.67 4.96 -1.25
CA SER A 407 -9.59 4.36 -2.03
C SER A 407 -10.11 3.73 -3.34
N VAL A 408 -9.62 4.24 -4.47
CA VAL A 408 -9.99 3.76 -5.81
C VAL A 408 -9.60 2.29 -5.98
N GLY A 409 -10.56 1.44 -6.32
CA GLY A 409 -10.34 -0.01 -6.45
C GLY A 409 -10.29 -0.78 -5.12
N GLY A 410 -10.45 -0.08 -3.98
CA GLY A 410 -10.62 -0.69 -2.66
C GLY A 410 -11.91 -1.51 -2.53
N PRO A 411 -12.12 -2.22 -1.41
CA PRO A 411 -13.32 -3.02 -1.18
C PRO A 411 -14.62 -2.23 -1.31
N ILE A 412 -14.75 -1.11 -0.59
CA ILE A 412 -15.94 -0.24 -0.61
C ILE A 412 -16.20 0.26 -2.04
N TRP A 413 -15.17 0.76 -2.73
CA TRP A 413 -15.28 1.22 -4.11
C TRP A 413 -15.84 0.18 -5.07
N ARG A 414 -15.28 -1.04 -5.05
CA ARG A 414 -15.70 -2.11 -5.96
C ARG A 414 -17.10 -2.60 -5.64
N ASN A 415 -17.41 -2.73 -4.36
CA ASN A 415 -18.71 -3.24 -3.92
C ASN A 415 -19.83 -2.24 -4.19
N LEU A 416 -19.59 -0.94 -3.94
CA LEU A 416 -20.53 0.11 -4.30
C LEU A 416 -20.76 0.17 -5.81
N LEU A 417 -19.69 0.14 -6.61
CA LEU A 417 -19.82 0.14 -8.07
C LEU A 417 -20.62 -1.08 -8.56
N ALA A 418 -20.34 -2.27 -8.02
CA ALA A 418 -21.07 -3.48 -8.37
C ALA A 418 -22.55 -3.42 -7.94
N ALA A 419 -22.84 -2.90 -6.75
CA ALA A 419 -24.20 -2.74 -6.24
C ALA A 419 -25.00 -1.75 -7.12
N LEU A 420 -24.42 -0.60 -7.45
CA LEU A 420 -25.02 0.38 -8.35
C LEU A 420 -25.28 -0.20 -9.75
N GLN A 421 -24.36 -0.99 -10.29
CA GLN A 421 -24.53 -1.67 -11.58
C GLN A 421 -25.63 -2.74 -11.54
N SER A 422 -25.81 -3.45 -10.42
CA SER A 422 -26.87 -4.45 -10.27
C SER A 422 -28.25 -3.85 -9.99
N SER A 423 -28.29 -2.66 -9.38
CA SER A 423 -29.51 -1.96 -8.99
C SER A 423 -29.96 -0.89 -9.99
N GLY A 424 -29.10 -0.51 -10.94
CA GLY A 424 -29.38 0.46 -11.99
C GLY A 424 -29.67 -0.17 -13.36
N ASP A 425 -29.77 0.68 -14.39
CA ASP A 425 -29.88 0.24 -15.78
C ASP A 425 -28.51 -0.27 -16.30
N PRO A 426 -28.39 -1.53 -16.76
CA PRO A 426 -27.13 -2.10 -17.26
C PRO A 426 -26.50 -1.34 -18.43
N HIS A 427 -27.26 -0.53 -19.16
CA HIS A 427 -26.79 0.23 -20.33
C HIS A 427 -26.34 1.65 -19.97
N VAL A 428 -26.54 2.09 -18.72
CA VAL A 428 -26.09 3.39 -18.25
C VAL A 428 -24.66 3.25 -17.73
N PRO A 429 -23.65 3.87 -18.37
CA PRO A 429 -22.30 3.82 -17.85
C PRO A 429 -22.19 4.64 -16.57
N ILE A 430 -21.50 4.09 -15.58
CA ILE A 430 -21.30 4.68 -14.25
C ILE A 430 -19.81 4.97 -14.04
N ALA A 431 -19.49 6.17 -13.57
CA ALA A 431 -18.15 6.57 -13.16
C ALA A 431 -18.14 6.99 -11.69
N LEU A 432 -17.61 6.14 -10.82
CA LEU A 432 -17.37 6.51 -9.43
C LEU A 432 -16.12 7.39 -9.32
N LEU A 433 -16.14 8.40 -8.45
CA LEU A 433 -15.05 9.35 -8.22
C LEU A 433 -14.90 9.57 -6.71
N SER A 434 -13.68 9.50 -6.17
CA SER A 434 -13.42 9.95 -4.80
C SER A 434 -13.40 11.48 -4.79
N TYR A 435 -14.06 12.08 -3.80
CA TYR A 435 -14.12 13.54 -3.68
C TYR A 435 -12.74 14.19 -3.53
N GLN A 436 -12.66 15.47 -3.86
CA GLN A 436 -11.47 16.28 -3.64
C GLN A 436 -11.59 17.05 -2.32
N ALA A 437 -10.85 16.58 -1.30
CA ALA A 437 -10.77 17.28 -0.01
C ALA A 437 -9.96 18.57 -0.16
N SER A 438 -10.51 19.69 0.33
CA SER A 438 -9.85 20.99 0.29
C SER A 438 -10.18 21.81 1.53
N THR A 439 -9.21 22.58 1.99
CA THR A 439 -9.38 23.40 3.19
C THR A 439 -9.24 24.88 2.89
N PHE A 440 -9.92 25.70 3.68
CA PHE A 440 -9.73 27.15 3.68
C PHE A 440 -9.36 27.66 5.08
N ARG A 441 -8.79 28.85 5.12
CA ARG A 441 -8.39 29.57 6.33
C ARG A 441 -9.11 30.89 6.37
N LEU A 442 -9.32 31.37 7.59
CA LEU A 442 -9.92 32.65 7.87
C LEU A 442 -9.15 33.39 8.95
N GLY A 443 -9.38 34.69 9.05
CA GLY A 443 -8.94 35.51 10.16
C GLY A 443 -9.89 36.68 10.35
N LEU A 444 -10.33 36.90 11.58
CA LEU A 444 -11.30 37.94 11.92
C LEU A 444 -10.99 38.59 13.26
N LYS A 445 -11.58 39.77 13.46
CA LYS A 445 -11.65 40.47 14.74
C LYS A 445 -13.10 40.54 15.21
N VAL A 446 -13.29 40.48 16.52
CA VAL A 446 -14.61 40.46 17.16
C VAL A 446 -14.77 41.68 18.05
N LYS A 447 -15.83 42.46 17.88
CA LYS A 447 -16.27 43.44 18.88
C LYS A 447 -17.20 42.75 19.85
N ARG A 448 -16.81 42.68 21.12
CA ARG A 448 -17.62 42.06 22.17
C ARG A 448 -18.55 43.05 22.85
N ASP A 449 -19.63 42.50 23.41
CA ASP A 449 -20.36 43.15 24.49
C ASP A 449 -19.47 43.20 25.74
N PRO A 450 -19.30 44.38 26.38
CA PRO A 450 -18.50 44.53 27.59
C PRO A 450 -18.88 43.57 28.73
N ALA A 451 -20.12 43.06 28.76
CA ALA A 451 -20.60 42.10 29.77
C ALA A 451 -20.04 40.68 29.61
N TYR A 452 -19.42 40.36 28.45
CA TYR A 452 -18.85 39.04 28.18
C TYR A 452 -17.32 39.08 28.28
N GLU A 453 -16.73 38.05 28.88
CA GLU A 453 -15.27 37.84 28.90
C GLU A 453 -14.74 37.48 27.50
N ILE A 454 -13.56 37.99 27.13
CA ILE A 454 -13.03 37.85 25.77
C ILE A 454 -12.61 36.42 25.43
N ASP A 455 -11.86 35.74 26.29
CA ASP A 455 -11.33 34.41 25.97
C ASP A 455 -12.44 33.36 25.76
N PRO A 456 -13.49 33.27 26.61
CA PRO A 456 -14.63 32.39 26.36
C PRO A 456 -15.41 32.75 25.10
N LEU A 457 -15.55 34.05 24.79
CA LEU A 457 -16.23 34.52 23.58
C LEU A 457 -15.47 34.10 22.32
N LEU A 458 -14.15 34.32 22.26
CA LEU A 458 -13.34 33.91 21.11
C LEU A 458 -13.35 32.39 20.92
N ALA A 459 -13.29 31.62 22.01
CA ALA A 459 -13.42 30.16 21.97
C ALA A 459 -14.80 29.72 21.44
N ALA A 460 -15.88 30.41 21.83
CA ALA A 460 -17.23 30.14 21.34
C ALA A 460 -17.36 30.46 19.84
N VAL A 461 -16.78 31.57 19.37
CA VAL A 461 -16.72 31.93 17.94
C VAL A 461 -15.94 30.90 17.13
N GLU A 462 -14.77 30.47 17.62
CA GLU A 462 -14.00 29.41 16.98
C GLU A 462 -14.79 28.10 16.89
N SER A 463 -15.43 27.69 17.99
CA SER A 463 -16.26 26.48 18.05
C SER A 463 -17.42 26.54 17.06
N ALA A 464 -18.15 27.66 16.99
CA ALA A 464 -19.27 27.86 16.07
C ALA A 464 -18.82 27.78 14.60
N LEU A 465 -17.72 28.44 14.25
CA LEU A 465 -17.15 28.40 12.90
C LEU A 465 -16.65 26.99 12.55
N ARG A 466 -15.95 26.31 13.45
CA ARG A 466 -15.48 24.94 13.22
C ARG A 466 -16.64 23.96 13.05
N ALA A 467 -17.71 24.09 13.82
CA ALA A 467 -18.91 23.26 13.69
C ALA A 467 -19.64 23.50 12.36
N HIS A 468 -19.84 24.76 11.97
CA HIS A 468 -20.56 25.11 10.74
C HIS A 468 -19.81 24.72 9.47
N PHE A 469 -18.48 24.84 9.49
CA PHE A 469 -17.62 24.48 8.36
C PHE A 469 -16.98 23.08 8.49
N ALA A 470 -17.53 22.24 9.37
CA ALA A 470 -17.14 20.85 9.53
C ALA A 470 -17.59 19.99 8.33
N PHE A 471 -16.94 18.83 8.16
CA PHE A 471 -17.31 17.86 7.14
C PHE A 471 -18.80 17.52 7.16
N ASP A 472 -19.37 17.20 8.33
CA ASP A 472 -20.77 16.75 8.43
C ASP A 472 -21.78 17.78 7.92
N VAL A 473 -21.51 19.07 8.11
CA VAL A 473 -22.42 20.18 7.73
C VAL A 473 -22.23 20.58 6.27
N ARG A 474 -20.99 20.57 5.76
CA ARG A 474 -20.67 21.06 4.41
C ARG A 474 -21.13 20.10 3.31
N ALA A 475 -21.56 20.62 2.17
CA ALA A 475 -21.96 19.83 1.00
C ALA A 475 -20.90 19.83 -0.12
N LEU A 476 -20.88 18.76 -0.93
CA LEU A 476 -20.01 18.65 -2.09
C LEU A 476 -20.31 19.77 -3.10
N GLY A 477 -19.28 20.49 -3.55
CA GLY A 477 -19.41 21.62 -4.46
C GLY A 477 -19.97 22.90 -3.81
N GLN A 478 -20.17 22.93 -2.48
CA GLN A 478 -20.68 24.12 -1.79
C GLN A 478 -19.60 25.22 -1.70
N PRO A 479 -19.88 26.46 -2.13
CA PRO A 479 -18.96 27.58 -1.95
C PRO A 479 -18.91 28.03 -0.48
N VAL A 480 -17.86 28.74 -0.10
CA VAL A 480 -17.77 29.47 1.18
C VAL A 480 -17.92 30.94 0.88
N LEU A 481 -18.89 31.59 1.51
CA LEU A 481 -19.12 33.03 1.34
C LEU A 481 -18.59 33.78 2.57
N GLN A 482 -18.01 34.96 2.36
CA GLN A 482 -17.62 35.85 3.45
C GLN A 482 -18.81 36.19 4.36
N SER A 483 -19.99 36.44 3.76
CA SER A 483 -21.22 36.71 4.51
C SER A 483 -21.67 35.53 5.38
N GLU A 484 -21.42 34.29 4.95
CA GLU A 484 -21.72 33.08 5.73
C GLU A 484 -20.81 33.02 6.97
N VAL A 485 -19.50 33.28 6.80
CA VAL A 485 -18.54 33.34 7.91
C VAL A 485 -18.95 34.42 8.93
N VAL A 486 -19.28 35.61 8.45
CA VAL A 486 -19.72 36.72 9.30
C VAL A 486 -21.02 36.36 10.03
N ALA A 487 -22.02 35.81 9.34
CA ALA A 487 -23.29 35.45 9.97
C ALA A 487 -23.13 34.39 11.08
N VAL A 488 -22.30 33.37 10.85
CA VAL A 488 -22.05 32.30 11.85
C VAL A 488 -21.37 32.86 13.08
N ALA A 489 -20.31 33.66 12.90
CA ALA A 489 -19.62 34.27 14.02
C ALA A 489 -20.49 35.32 14.74
N HIS A 490 -21.34 36.07 14.02
CA HIS A 490 -22.20 37.10 14.60
C HIS A 490 -23.33 36.50 15.43
N GLY A 491 -23.78 35.29 15.07
CA GLY A 491 -24.79 34.55 15.82
C GLY A 491 -24.34 34.08 17.20
N VAL A 492 -23.07 34.24 17.58
CA VAL A 492 -22.58 33.90 18.92
C VAL A 492 -23.01 34.99 19.92
N PRO A 493 -23.68 34.62 21.03
CA PRO A 493 -24.07 35.58 22.06
C PRO A 493 -22.87 36.37 22.60
N GLY A 494 -23.03 37.69 22.71
CA GLY A 494 -21.96 38.61 23.14
C GLY A 494 -21.12 39.18 22.00
N VAL A 495 -21.34 38.78 20.75
CA VAL A 495 -20.71 39.42 19.58
C VAL A 495 -21.57 40.59 19.10
N LEU A 496 -21.00 41.80 19.11
CA LEU A 496 -21.65 43.02 18.60
C LEU A 496 -21.32 43.28 17.12
N ALA A 497 -20.07 43.08 16.72
CA ALA A 497 -19.61 43.29 15.36
C ALA A 497 -18.43 42.35 15.01
N ILE A 498 -18.21 42.14 13.72
CA ILE A 498 -17.10 41.34 13.19
C ILE A 498 -16.43 42.08 12.06
N ASP A 499 -15.12 42.03 12.04
CA ASP A 499 -14.28 42.44 10.91
C ASP A 499 -13.52 41.22 10.38
N LEU A 500 -13.89 40.73 9.18
CA LEU A 500 -13.23 39.59 8.55
C LEU A 500 -12.06 40.08 7.69
N ASP A 501 -10.85 40.00 8.23
CA ASP A 501 -9.61 40.38 7.56
C ASP A 501 -9.20 39.40 6.46
N PHE A 502 -9.45 38.10 6.65
CA PHE A 502 -8.93 37.06 5.77
C PHE A 502 -9.96 35.96 5.51
N LEU A 503 -10.06 35.56 4.24
CA LEU A 503 -10.74 34.36 3.76
C LEU A 503 -10.01 33.86 2.51
N PHE A 504 -9.26 32.77 2.63
CA PHE A 504 -8.38 32.26 1.57
C PHE A 504 -8.21 30.73 1.66
N GLY A 505 -7.79 30.10 0.57
CA GLY A 505 -7.59 28.65 0.48
C GLY A 505 -8.30 28.03 -0.74
N GLY A 506 -8.77 26.79 -0.58
CA GLY A 506 -9.33 25.98 -1.67
C GLY A 506 -8.24 25.36 -2.56
N THR A 507 -8.63 24.61 -3.59
CA THR A 507 -7.65 23.97 -4.51
C THR A 507 -7.65 24.48 -5.94
N GLN A 508 -8.65 25.25 -6.36
CA GLN A 508 -8.78 25.70 -7.76
C GLN A 508 -8.97 27.22 -7.88
N PRO A 509 -8.37 27.86 -8.92
CA PRO A 509 -7.45 27.28 -9.90
C PRO A 509 -6.04 27.02 -9.35
N LEU A 510 -5.68 27.58 -8.19
CA LEU A 510 -4.48 27.28 -7.42
C LEU A 510 -4.84 27.36 -5.94
N ALA A 511 -4.25 26.50 -5.10
CA ALA A 511 -4.41 26.64 -3.66
C ALA A 511 -3.86 28.01 -3.22
N GLN A 512 -4.75 28.87 -2.73
CA GLN A 512 -4.34 30.18 -2.23
C GLN A 512 -3.73 29.97 -0.85
N VAL A 513 -2.40 29.89 -0.79
CA VAL A 513 -1.67 29.73 0.47
C VAL A 513 -1.44 31.07 1.17
N TRP A 514 -1.51 32.17 0.41
CA TRP A 514 -1.23 33.52 0.88
C TRP A 514 -2.48 34.15 1.48
N PRO A 515 -2.38 34.79 2.66
CA PRO A 515 -3.50 35.49 3.27
C PRO A 515 -4.09 36.53 2.32
N SER A 516 -5.39 36.43 2.07
CA SER A 516 -6.15 37.40 1.28
C SER A 516 -7.60 37.44 1.79
N ASN A 517 -8.31 38.52 1.47
CA ASN A 517 -9.72 38.67 1.82
C ASN A 517 -10.60 38.43 0.59
N ARG A 518 -11.03 37.18 0.39
CA ARG A 518 -11.94 36.84 -0.71
C ARG A 518 -13.39 37.00 -0.27
N THR A 519 -14.22 37.59 -1.12
CA THR A 519 -15.67 37.64 -0.90
C THR A 519 -16.32 36.25 -0.96
N ARG A 520 -15.74 35.35 -1.78
CA ARG A 520 -16.19 33.96 -1.92
C ARG A 520 -15.03 33.04 -2.30
N LEU A 521 -15.09 31.81 -1.80
CA LEU A 521 -14.28 30.68 -2.25
C LEU A 521 -15.21 29.68 -2.95
N LEU A 522 -14.97 29.43 -4.23
CA LEU A 522 -15.78 28.49 -4.99
C LEU A 522 -15.23 27.08 -4.80
N ALA A 523 -16.08 26.15 -4.37
CA ALA A 523 -15.76 24.75 -4.47
C ALA A 523 -16.00 24.29 -5.91
N SER A 524 -15.06 23.54 -6.44
CA SER A 524 -15.18 22.96 -7.76
C SER A 524 -16.34 21.97 -7.84
N ALA A 525 -17.26 22.20 -8.76
CA ALA A 525 -18.26 21.19 -9.10
C ALA A 525 -17.62 20.03 -9.88
N MET A 526 -18.27 18.87 -9.82
CA MET A 526 -17.93 17.74 -10.68
C MET A 526 -18.00 18.16 -12.15
N ARG A 527 -16.96 17.87 -12.92
CA ARG A 527 -16.81 18.38 -14.30
C ARG A 527 -15.92 17.49 -15.14
N VAL A 528 -15.89 17.75 -16.43
CA VAL A 528 -14.93 17.14 -17.35
C VAL A 528 -13.80 18.11 -17.62
N HIS A 529 -12.55 17.66 -17.47
CA HIS A 529 -11.36 18.44 -17.80
C HIS A 529 -10.42 17.59 -18.64
N ASN A 530 -10.09 18.06 -19.85
CA ASN A 530 -9.29 17.32 -20.84
C ASN A 530 -9.82 15.90 -21.09
N GLY A 531 -11.15 15.76 -21.22
CA GLY A 531 -11.81 14.47 -21.45
C GLY A 531 -11.88 13.54 -20.24
N VAL A 532 -11.33 13.93 -19.09
CA VAL A 532 -11.31 13.13 -17.86
C VAL A 532 -12.29 13.71 -16.84
N ALA A 533 -13.09 12.84 -16.21
CA ALA A 533 -13.97 13.21 -15.12
C ALA A 533 -13.16 13.70 -13.90
N LYS A 534 -13.57 14.83 -13.32
CA LYS A 534 -13.03 15.40 -12.08
C LYS A 534 -14.13 15.41 -11.03
N PRO A 535 -13.83 14.98 -9.79
CA PRO A 535 -14.81 14.93 -8.71
C PRO A 535 -15.26 16.33 -8.29
N ALA A 536 -16.35 16.39 -7.53
CA ALA A 536 -16.67 17.56 -6.73
C ALA A 536 -15.68 17.76 -5.58
N GLU A 537 -15.39 19.03 -5.29
CA GLU A 537 -14.56 19.47 -4.16
C GLU A 537 -15.43 19.70 -2.93
N LEU A 538 -14.91 19.37 -1.75
CA LEU A 538 -15.50 19.75 -0.48
C LEU A 538 -14.56 20.74 0.23
N LEU A 539 -15.07 21.95 0.50
CA LEU A 539 -14.36 22.97 1.27
C LEU A 539 -14.74 22.88 2.75
N THR A 540 -13.75 22.55 3.59
CA THR A 540 -13.86 22.57 5.05
C THR A 540 -12.89 23.55 5.67
N LEU A 541 -13.15 23.97 6.91
CA LEU A 541 -12.24 24.86 7.63
C LEU A 541 -10.97 24.11 8.03
N HIS A 542 -9.80 24.74 7.82
CA HIS A 542 -8.51 24.11 8.14
C HIS A 542 -8.41 23.78 9.65
N PRO A 543 -7.92 22.59 10.04
CA PRO A 543 -7.86 22.17 11.45
C PRO A 543 -6.82 22.91 12.30
N ALA A 544 -6.01 23.79 11.68
CA ALA A 544 -4.99 24.55 12.40
C ALA A 544 -5.63 25.77 13.06
N ALA A 545 -4.89 26.46 13.93
CA ALA A 545 -5.30 27.74 14.45
C ALA A 545 -5.67 28.72 13.32
N PHE A 546 -6.67 29.57 13.60
CA PHE A 546 -7.07 30.61 12.67
C PHE A 546 -5.90 31.54 12.37
N HIS A 547 -5.91 32.16 11.20
CA HIS A 547 -4.84 33.07 10.84
C HIS A 547 -4.81 34.29 11.79
N ARG A 548 -6.00 34.71 12.25
CA ARG A 548 -6.21 35.74 13.27
C ARG A 548 -7.56 35.50 13.95
N LEU A 549 -7.60 35.65 15.26
CA LEU A 549 -8.85 35.70 16.04
C LEU A 549 -8.57 36.53 17.29
N GLU A 550 -9.01 37.79 17.29
CA GLU A 550 -8.70 38.76 18.36
C GLU A 550 -9.83 39.78 18.57
N GLU A 551 -9.76 40.56 19.64
CA GLU A 551 -10.72 41.63 19.90
C GLU A 551 -10.50 42.84 18.98
N MET A 552 -11.58 43.47 18.54
CA MET A 552 -11.55 44.76 17.86
C MET A 552 -11.24 45.88 18.86
N THR A 553 -10.00 46.39 18.80
CA THR A 553 -9.56 47.58 19.53
C THR A 553 -10.39 48.81 19.17
#